data_AF-A0A2P8DUR6-F1
#
_entry.id   AF-A0A2P8DUR6-F1
#
_cell.length_a   1.000
_cell.length_b   1.000
_cell.length_c   1.000
_cell.angle_alpha   90.00
_cell.angle_beta   90.00
_cell.angle_gamma   90.00
#
_symmetry.space_group_name_H-M   'P 1'
#
loop_
_entity.id
_entity.type
_entity.pdbx_description
1 polymer ?
#
loop_
_entity_poly.entity_id
_entity_poly.type
_entity_poly.pdbx_seq_one_letter_code
_entity_poly.pdbx_strand_id
1 'polypeptide(L)'
;MSTTWVPGADDSGFGADNLPYGVFVRGGAAPRVGVRIGDHILDLAGALGEPEFFADSLNPFMARGSTAWRSTRSKAAGMLAADAARPQAEPHLVPLAETRLLPPFTVGDYVDFYSSLEHATNVGRMFRPGEEPLNPNWRHLPVAYHGRAGTVVPSGTDIVRPCGQRRGDTGEPVFGPSTRLDIEAELGFVVGTGTSLGRSVPTDAFAEHVFGVVVVNDWSARDIQAWEYVPLGPFQGKSFATSVSPWVVPLDALGAARFAGREQVPAPLPYLHRGADWGLDLAMEVRVNNELVSRPPYAAMYWTPDQMLAHLTCNGASLRTGDLYASGTVSGARPDQRGSLLELTWNGAEPLELDFGRRGFLLDGDTVAISATARGMGGGTISLGEVRGTVVPGNC
;
A
#
# COMPACT_ATOMS: atom_id res chain seq x y z
N MET A 1 18.59 -10.06 -18.63
CA MET A 1 18.51 -9.12 -17.51
C MET A 1 18.54 -7.74 -18.09
N SER A 2 17.60 -6.85 -17.74
CA SER A 2 17.76 -5.43 -18.05
C SER A 2 18.79 -4.90 -17.07
N THR A 3 19.91 -4.38 -17.57
CA THR A 3 20.99 -3.82 -16.74
C THR A 3 21.07 -2.31 -16.95
N THR A 4 21.45 -1.57 -15.92
CA THR A 4 21.64 -0.12 -16.00
C THR A 4 23.11 0.27 -15.87
N TRP A 5 23.50 1.38 -16.53
CA TRP A 5 24.82 1.99 -16.35
C TRP A 5 24.93 2.80 -15.04
N VAL A 6 23.82 2.98 -14.29
CA VAL A 6 23.82 3.67 -12.99
C VAL A 6 24.47 2.76 -11.92
N PRO A 7 25.61 3.16 -11.33
CA PRO A 7 26.34 2.30 -10.39
C PRO A 7 25.51 1.86 -9.19
N GLY A 8 25.54 0.56 -8.88
CA GLY A 8 24.88 -0.04 -7.71
C GLY A 8 23.35 -0.14 -7.79
N ALA A 9 22.72 0.35 -8.86
CA ALA A 9 21.27 0.39 -8.95
C ALA A 9 20.63 -1.00 -9.10
N ASP A 10 21.22 -1.90 -9.90
CA ASP A 10 20.66 -3.24 -10.12
C ASP A 10 20.65 -4.13 -8.87
N ASP A 11 21.58 -3.91 -7.93
CA ASP A 11 21.65 -4.64 -6.65
C ASP A 11 20.78 -4.00 -5.54
N SER A 12 20.22 -2.82 -5.77
CA SER A 12 19.50 -2.03 -4.75
C SER A 12 18.02 -2.39 -4.60
N GLY A 13 17.47 -3.19 -5.50
CA GLY A 13 16.02 -3.36 -5.67
C GLY A 13 15.33 -2.20 -6.42
N PHE A 14 16.04 -1.13 -6.74
CA PHE A 14 15.60 -0.03 -7.58
C PHE A 14 16.37 0.00 -8.90
N GLY A 15 16.63 -1.16 -9.49
CA GLY A 15 17.30 -1.31 -10.78
C GLY A 15 16.40 -1.05 -11.98
N ALA A 16 16.92 -1.39 -13.18
CA ALA A 16 16.23 -1.15 -14.46
C ALA A 16 14.86 -1.86 -14.58
N ASP A 17 14.65 -2.94 -13.83
CA ASP A 17 13.38 -3.68 -13.81
C ASP A 17 12.30 -3.00 -12.96
N ASN A 18 12.67 -2.11 -12.03
CA ASN A 18 11.72 -1.52 -11.10
C ASN A 18 11.17 -0.18 -11.62
N LEU A 19 12.02 0.86 -11.65
CA LEU A 19 11.68 2.21 -12.12
C LEU A 19 10.35 2.76 -11.57
N PRO A 20 10.18 2.88 -10.24
CA PRO A 20 8.96 3.41 -9.66
C PRO A 20 8.92 4.94 -9.73
N TYR A 21 7.71 5.49 -9.75
CA TYR A 21 7.45 6.91 -9.90
C TYR A 21 7.23 7.58 -8.55
N GLY A 22 7.72 8.81 -8.41
CA GLY A 22 7.51 9.62 -7.21
C GLY A 22 7.64 11.10 -7.51
N VAL A 23 7.37 11.92 -6.49
CA VAL A 23 7.45 13.38 -6.57
C VAL A 23 8.51 13.85 -5.59
N PHE A 24 9.38 14.74 -6.04
CA PHE A 24 10.48 15.24 -5.24
C PHE A 24 10.67 16.74 -5.41
N VAL A 25 11.33 17.33 -4.41
CA VAL A 25 11.84 18.69 -4.43
C VAL A 25 13.36 18.62 -4.24
N ARG A 26 14.10 19.35 -5.05
CA ARG A 26 15.56 19.54 -4.89
C ARG A 26 15.83 20.98 -4.48
N GLY A 27 16.33 21.19 -3.26
CA GLY A 27 16.55 22.52 -2.71
C GLY A 27 15.25 23.35 -2.62
N GLY A 28 15.30 24.60 -3.11
CA GLY A 28 14.13 25.50 -3.17
C GLY A 28 13.37 25.48 -4.50
N ALA A 29 13.63 24.51 -5.37
CA ALA A 29 12.99 24.41 -6.68
C ALA A 29 11.50 23.98 -6.58
N ALA A 30 10.76 24.17 -7.67
CA ALA A 30 9.41 23.63 -7.79
C ALA A 30 9.42 22.07 -7.76
N PRO A 31 8.34 21.44 -7.26
CA PRO A 31 8.16 19.99 -7.31
C PRO A 31 8.27 19.43 -8.73
N ARG A 32 8.77 18.19 -8.84
CA ARG A 32 8.92 17.47 -10.11
C ARG A 32 8.62 15.99 -9.93
N VAL A 33 8.17 15.37 -11.01
CA VAL A 33 8.01 13.92 -11.12
C VAL A 33 9.33 13.28 -11.55
N GLY A 34 9.68 12.18 -10.90
CA GLY A 34 10.87 11.42 -11.24
C GLY A 34 10.69 9.92 -11.11
N VAL A 35 11.67 9.19 -11.64
CA VAL A 35 11.78 7.73 -11.54
C VAL A 35 12.96 7.38 -10.66
N ARG A 36 12.77 6.50 -9.66
CA ARG A 36 13.87 6.04 -8.82
C ARG A 36 14.76 5.03 -9.56
N ILE A 37 16.07 5.21 -9.44
CA ILE A 37 17.10 4.29 -9.95
C ILE A 37 18.28 4.25 -8.95
N GLY A 38 18.40 3.15 -8.20
CA GLY A 38 19.33 3.07 -7.06
C GLY A 38 19.11 4.20 -6.04
N ASP A 39 20.22 4.89 -5.73
CA ASP A 39 20.25 6.07 -4.85
C ASP A 39 20.07 7.39 -5.62
N HIS A 40 19.52 7.33 -6.83
CA HIS A 40 19.24 8.50 -7.67
C HIS A 40 17.77 8.54 -8.08
N ILE A 41 17.37 9.72 -8.55
CA ILE A 41 16.11 9.97 -9.23
C ILE A 41 16.44 10.50 -10.63
N LEU A 42 15.89 9.89 -11.66
CA LEU A 42 15.83 10.50 -12.99
C LEU A 42 14.72 11.56 -12.99
N ASP A 43 15.09 12.84 -13.07
CA ASP A 43 14.16 13.97 -13.22
C ASP A 43 13.47 13.90 -14.60
N LEU A 44 12.22 13.42 -14.64
CA LEU A 44 11.49 13.28 -15.90
C LEU A 44 11.11 14.64 -16.51
N ALA A 45 10.95 15.68 -15.69
CA ALA A 45 10.67 17.02 -16.19
C ALA A 45 11.87 17.57 -16.95
N GLY A 46 13.07 17.38 -16.42
CA GLY A 46 14.32 17.70 -17.11
C GLY A 46 14.57 16.83 -18.34
N ALA A 47 14.40 15.52 -18.19
CA ALA A 47 14.75 14.54 -19.22
C ALA A 47 13.79 14.51 -20.42
N LEU A 48 12.49 14.69 -20.19
CA LEU A 48 11.45 14.54 -21.22
C LEU A 48 10.75 15.86 -21.58
N GLY A 49 10.76 16.85 -20.69
CA GLY A 49 10.18 18.18 -20.96
C GLY A 49 8.65 18.20 -21.10
N GLU A 50 7.94 17.14 -20.68
CA GLU A 50 6.48 17.06 -20.78
C GLU A 50 5.81 17.77 -19.58
N PRO A 51 4.75 18.59 -19.77
CA PRO A 51 4.14 19.41 -18.73
C PRO A 51 3.71 18.65 -17.46
N GLU A 52 3.22 17.43 -17.60
CA GLU A 52 2.79 16.57 -16.50
C GLU A 52 3.90 16.26 -15.49
N PHE A 53 5.18 16.36 -15.89
CA PHE A 53 6.30 16.08 -15.00
C PHE A 53 6.74 17.30 -14.17
N PHE A 54 6.23 18.49 -14.47
CA PHE A 54 6.44 19.71 -13.67
C PHE A 54 5.39 19.89 -12.56
N ALA A 55 4.63 18.83 -12.25
CA ALA A 55 3.57 18.83 -11.25
C ALA A 55 4.07 18.44 -9.85
N ASP A 56 3.30 18.80 -8.84
CA ASP A 56 3.48 18.43 -7.43
C ASP A 56 2.80 17.11 -7.04
N SER A 57 2.26 16.39 -8.02
CA SER A 57 1.62 15.10 -7.87
C SER A 57 1.73 14.30 -9.18
N LEU A 58 1.63 12.96 -9.09
CA LEU A 58 1.56 12.10 -10.27
C LEU A 58 0.22 12.21 -11.01
N ASN A 59 -0.81 12.84 -10.44
CA ASN A 59 -2.18 12.85 -11.00
C ASN A 59 -2.24 13.28 -12.47
N PRO A 60 -1.56 14.36 -12.93
CA PRO A 60 -1.59 14.74 -14.34
C PRO A 60 -1.02 13.67 -15.28
N PHE A 61 0.07 12.99 -14.87
CA PHE A 61 0.68 11.91 -15.64
C PHE A 61 -0.18 10.64 -15.59
N MET A 62 -0.70 10.29 -14.42
CA MET A 62 -1.61 9.16 -14.24
C MET A 62 -2.85 9.29 -15.14
N ALA A 63 -3.45 10.48 -15.23
CA ALA A 63 -4.62 10.72 -16.08
C ALA A 63 -4.39 10.48 -17.59
N ARG A 64 -3.13 10.39 -18.05
CA ARG A 64 -2.79 10.12 -19.46
C ARG A 64 -3.10 8.69 -19.91
N GLY A 65 -3.24 7.75 -18.98
CA GLY A 65 -3.59 6.36 -19.25
C GLY A 65 -2.44 5.43 -19.65
N SER A 66 -2.74 4.14 -19.68
CA SER A 66 -1.77 3.04 -19.73
C SER A 66 -0.80 3.07 -20.92
N THR A 67 -1.24 3.60 -22.08
CA THR A 67 -0.36 3.80 -23.24
C THR A 67 0.74 4.82 -22.93
N ALA A 68 0.43 5.93 -22.26
CA ALA A 68 1.41 6.95 -21.89
C ALA A 68 2.35 6.44 -20.78
N TRP A 69 1.82 5.67 -19.83
CA TRP A 69 2.63 5.07 -18.76
C TRP A 69 3.69 4.12 -19.32
N ARG A 70 3.28 3.20 -20.20
CA ARG A 70 4.18 2.25 -20.90
C ARG A 70 5.22 2.95 -21.76
N SER A 71 4.79 3.96 -22.53
CA SER A 71 5.68 4.77 -23.37
C SER A 71 6.74 5.48 -22.53
N THR A 72 6.35 6.14 -21.45
CA THR A 72 7.26 6.84 -20.54
C THR A 72 8.23 5.88 -19.85
N ARG A 73 7.74 4.74 -19.36
CA ARG A 73 8.58 3.69 -18.77
C ARG A 73 9.63 3.20 -19.77
N SER A 74 9.22 2.95 -21.01
CA SER A 74 10.12 2.51 -22.08
C SER A 74 11.19 3.56 -22.39
N LYS A 75 10.82 4.84 -22.50
CA LYS A 75 11.77 5.95 -22.67
C LYS A 75 12.78 6.01 -21.50
N ALA A 76 12.30 6.02 -20.26
CA ALA A 76 13.15 6.08 -19.08
C ALA A 76 14.09 4.87 -18.98
N ALA A 77 13.57 3.66 -19.22
CA ALA A 77 14.39 2.45 -19.26
C ALA A 77 15.46 2.51 -20.35
N GLY A 78 15.11 2.97 -21.56
CA GLY A 78 16.07 3.15 -22.66
C GLY A 78 17.19 4.13 -22.33
N MET A 79 16.85 5.25 -21.67
CA MET A 79 17.82 6.25 -21.19
C MET A 79 18.78 5.67 -20.13
N LEU A 80 18.29 4.78 -19.27
CA LEU A 80 19.05 4.21 -18.15
C LEU A 80 19.78 2.90 -18.49
N ALA A 81 19.42 2.22 -19.58
CA ALA A 81 20.03 0.94 -19.95
C ALA A 81 21.22 1.09 -20.91
N ALA A 82 21.15 2.03 -21.85
CA ALA A 82 22.16 2.16 -22.90
C ALA A 82 23.23 3.22 -22.55
N ASP A 83 24.51 2.83 -22.54
CA ASP A 83 25.63 3.78 -22.37
C ASP A 83 25.60 4.91 -23.40
N ALA A 84 25.13 4.64 -24.62
CA ALA A 84 24.96 5.66 -25.66
C ALA A 84 23.93 6.74 -25.30
N ALA A 85 22.96 6.43 -24.42
CA ALA A 85 21.95 7.37 -23.95
C ALA A 85 22.37 8.08 -22.64
N ARG A 86 23.44 7.64 -22.00
CA ARG A 86 23.96 8.25 -20.75
C ARG A 86 24.15 9.77 -20.84
N PRO A 87 24.74 10.35 -21.92
CA PRO A 87 24.88 11.81 -22.00
C PRO A 87 23.55 12.59 -21.96
N GLN A 88 22.44 11.95 -22.33
CA GLN A 88 21.10 12.55 -22.27
C GLN A 88 20.46 12.41 -20.89
N ALA A 89 20.83 11.38 -20.13
CA ALA A 89 20.19 11.02 -18.87
C ALA A 89 20.96 11.51 -17.64
N GLU A 90 22.29 11.39 -17.65
CA GLU A 90 23.17 11.73 -16.53
C GLU A 90 23.02 13.18 -16.02
N PRO A 91 22.82 14.21 -16.88
CA PRO A 91 22.56 15.57 -16.40
C PRO A 91 21.26 15.73 -15.60
N HIS A 92 20.33 14.77 -15.73
CA HIS A 92 19.03 14.75 -15.06
C HIS A 92 18.96 13.72 -13.93
N LEU A 93 20.07 13.04 -13.61
CA LEU A 93 20.16 12.23 -12.41
C LEU A 93 20.42 13.11 -11.20
N VAL A 94 19.52 13.01 -10.22
CA VAL A 94 19.59 13.73 -8.96
C VAL A 94 19.86 12.74 -7.83
N PRO A 95 20.89 12.95 -7.00
CA PRO A 95 21.11 12.11 -5.82
C PRO A 95 19.90 12.18 -4.88
N LEU A 96 19.35 11.02 -4.48
CA LEU A 96 18.17 10.94 -3.62
C LEU A 96 18.37 11.69 -2.29
N ALA A 97 19.58 11.63 -1.74
CA ALA A 97 19.98 12.31 -0.50
C ALA A 97 19.91 13.85 -0.57
N GLU A 98 19.90 14.45 -1.77
CA GLU A 98 19.75 15.90 -1.98
C GLU A 98 18.29 16.33 -2.17
N THR A 99 17.35 15.40 -2.02
CA THR A 99 15.93 15.63 -2.29
C THR A 99 15.06 15.42 -1.06
N ARG A 100 13.90 16.08 -1.08
CA ARG A 100 12.79 15.78 -0.19
C ARG A 100 11.66 15.21 -1.02
N LEU A 101 11.21 14.01 -0.66
CA LEU A 101 10.05 13.38 -1.28
C LEU A 101 8.76 14.04 -0.82
N LEU A 102 7.79 14.15 -1.73
CA LEU A 102 6.43 14.59 -1.47
C LEU A 102 5.48 13.37 -1.51
N PRO A 103 4.23 13.50 -1.03
CA PRO A 103 3.19 12.54 -1.37
C PRO A 103 3.15 12.30 -2.89
N PRO A 104 3.15 11.03 -3.35
CA PRO A 104 3.30 10.75 -4.77
C PRO A 104 2.07 11.16 -5.59
N PHE A 105 0.89 11.20 -4.99
CA PHE A 105 -0.35 11.61 -5.64
C PHE A 105 -1.31 12.24 -4.62
N THR A 106 -2.23 13.04 -5.12
CA THR A 106 -3.39 13.50 -4.35
C THR A 106 -4.42 12.39 -4.33
N VAL A 107 -4.80 11.94 -3.12
CA VAL A 107 -5.81 10.89 -2.93
C VAL A 107 -7.20 11.45 -3.20
N GLY A 108 -7.92 10.86 -4.15
CA GLY A 108 -9.30 11.22 -4.47
C GLY A 108 -10.28 10.68 -3.42
N ASP A 109 -10.59 9.39 -3.52
CA ASP A 109 -11.17 8.57 -2.46
C ASP A 109 -10.18 7.54 -1.96
N TYR A 110 -10.42 7.05 -0.75
CA TYR A 110 -9.74 5.91 -0.17
C TYR A 110 -10.77 4.85 0.20
N VAL A 111 -10.58 3.62 -0.28
CA VAL A 111 -11.38 2.45 0.12
C VAL A 111 -10.45 1.38 0.66
N ASP A 112 -10.83 0.79 1.79
CA ASP A 112 -10.07 -0.27 2.40
C ASP A 112 -10.85 -1.59 2.34
N PHE A 113 -10.20 -2.61 1.76
CA PHE A 113 -10.80 -3.93 1.62
C PHE A 113 -10.51 -4.80 2.84
N TYR A 114 -11.07 -6.01 2.85
CA TYR A 114 -10.90 -6.98 3.92
C TYR A 114 -10.59 -8.36 3.36
N SER A 115 -9.56 -8.44 2.50
CA SER A 115 -9.44 -9.52 1.51
C SER A 115 -8.49 -10.67 1.89
N SER A 116 -7.82 -10.63 3.05
CA SER A 116 -7.04 -11.76 3.56
C SER A 116 -7.93 -12.75 4.32
N LEU A 117 -7.95 -14.01 3.88
CA LEU A 117 -8.73 -15.07 4.53
C LEU A 117 -8.23 -15.34 5.94
N GLU A 118 -6.91 -15.40 6.10
CA GLU A 118 -6.25 -15.66 7.36
C GLU A 118 -6.53 -14.53 8.36
N HIS A 119 -6.42 -13.27 7.94
CA HIS A 119 -6.74 -12.12 8.79
C HIS A 119 -8.21 -12.15 9.25
N ALA A 120 -9.14 -12.29 8.31
CA ALA A 120 -10.57 -12.36 8.61
C ALA A 120 -10.93 -13.52 9.55
N THR A 121 -10.27 -14.67 9.37
CA THR A 121 -10.44 -15.84 10.24
C THR A 121 -9.88 -15.59 11.63
N ASN A 122 -8.69 -14.98 11.76
CA ASN A 122 -8.08 -14.67 13.05
C ASN A 122 -8.95 -13.72 13.86
N VAL A 123 -9.37 -12.60 13.26
CA VAL A 123 -10.27 -11.62 13.90
C VAL A 123 -11.59 -12.27 14.28
N GLY A 124 -12.20 -13.05 13.38
CA GLY A 124 -13.42 -13.80 13.68
C GLY A 124 -13.29 -14.70 14.90
N ARG A 125 -12.20 -15.46 15.01
CA ARG A 125 -11.93 -16.33 16.17
C ARG A 125 -11.73 -15.58 17.49
N MET A 126 -11.13 -14.39 17.45
CA MET A 126 -10.91 -13.56 18.65
C MET A 126 -12.22 -12.99 19.18
N PHE A 127 -13.08 -12.50 18.29
CA PHE A 127 -14.29 -11.76 18.69
C PHE A 127 -15.56 -12.63 18.76
N ARG A 128 -15.58 -13.78 18.07
CA ARG A 128 -16.69 -14.76 18.07
C ARG A 128 -16.14 -16.18 18.30
N PRO A 129 -15.54 -16.46 19.47
CA PRO A 129 -14.94 -17.77 19.74
C PRO A 129 -16.01 -18.87 19.72
N GLY A 130 -15.75 -19.93 18.94
CA GLY A 130 -16.65 -21.09 18.82
C GLY A 130 -17.70 -21.00 17.70
N GLU A 131 -17.76 -19.88 16.97
CA GLU A 131 -18.63 -19.70 15.81
C GLU A 131 -17.86 -19.86 14.49
N GLU A 132 -18.57 -19.89 13.35
CA GLU A 132 -17.93 -19.77 12.03
C GLU A 132 -17.20 -18.41 11.98
N PRO A 133 -15.86 -18.39 11.78
CA PRO A 133 -15.10 -17.15 11.90
C PRO A 133 -15.49 -16.10 10.86
N LEU A 134 -15.87 -16.54 9.65
CA LEU A 134 -16.23 -15.66 8.55
C LEU A 134 -17.73 -15.44 8.48
N ASN A 135 -18.13 -14.19 8.28
CA ASN A 135 -19.51 -13.90 7.94
C ASN A 135 -19.86 -14.53 6.57
N PRO A 136 -21.14 -14.91 6.34
CA PRO A 136 -21.55 -15.63 5.14
C PRO A 136 -21.13 -14.94 3.82
N ASN A 137 -21.18 -13.61 3.78
CA ASN A 137 -20.87 -12.82 2.59
C ASN A 137 -19.37 -12.80 2.20
N TRP A 138 -18.46 -13.05 3.13
CA TRP A 138 -17.04 -12.77 2.95
C TRP A 138 -16.41 -13.55 1.78
N ARG A 139 -16.84 -14.79 1.56
CA ARG A 139 -16.38 -15.63 0.44
C ARG A 139 -17.10 -15.35 -0.89
N HIS A 140 -18.12 -14.49 -0.90
CA HIS A 140 -18.92 -14.16 -2.08
C HIS A 140 -18.62 -12.80 -2.69
N LEU A 141 -18.09 -11.86 -1.91
CA LEU A 141 -17.66 -10.55 -2.38
C LEU A 141 -16.45 -10.05 -1.57
N PRO A 142 -15.56 -9.23 -2.17
CA PRO A 142 -14.49 -8.58 -1.44
C PRO A 142 -15.07 -7.44 -0.57
N VAL A 143 -15.31 -7.74 0.71
CA VAL A 143 -15.86 -6.78 1.68
C VAL A 143 -14.93 -5.58 1.81
N ALA A 144 -15.49 -4.38 1.89
CA ALA A 144 -14.75 -3.13 2.01
C ALA A 144 -15.56 -2.04 2.72
N TYR A 145 -14.89 -0.95 3.07
CA TYR A 145 -15.50 0.28 3.57
C TYR A 145 -14.75 1.51 3.03
N HIS A 146 -15.42 2.66 3.02
CA HIS A 146 -14.79 3.92 2.64
C HIS A 146 -13.87 4.40 3.78
N GLY A 147 -12.59 4.55 3.50
CA GLY A 147 -11.60 5.14 4.39
C GLY A 147 -11.58 6.67 4.30
N ARG A 148 -10.63 7.29 5.02
CA ARG A 148 -10.51 8.76 5.08
C ARG A 148 -9.35 9.25 4.20
N ALA A 149 -9.65 9.65 2.96
CA ALA A 149 -8.65 10.14 2.01
C ALA A 149 -7.78 11.31 2.55
N GLY A 150 -8.39 12.24 3.28
CA GLY A 150 -7.71 13.45 3.78
C GLY A 150 -6.66 13.20 4.87
N THR A 151 -6.55 11.97 5.38
CA THR A 151 -5.57 11.56 6.40
C THR A 151 -4.66 10.44 5.88
N VAL A 152 -4.59 10.26 4.56
CA VAL A 152 -3.54 9.47 3.92
C VAL A 152 -2.28 10.32 3.86
N VAL A 153 -1.23 9.90 4.57
CA VAL A 153 0.00 10.66 4.78
C VAL A 153 1.22 9.94 4.18
N PRO A 154 2.26 10.67 3.74
CA PRO A 154 3.47 10.03 3.22
C PRO A 154 4.28 9.34 4.34
N SER A 155 5.06 8.33 3.95
CA SER A 155 6.09 7.72 4.79
C SER A 155 6.98 8.76 5.49
N GLY A 156 7.27 8.52 6.77
CA GLY A 156 8.05 9.41 7.64
C GLY A 156 7.20 10.41 8.44
N THR A 157 5.88 10.48 8.19
CA THR A 157 4.98 11.31 9.01
C THR A 157 4.82 10.70 10.40
N ASP A 158 4.96 11.52 11.45
CA ASP A 158 4.68 11.10 12.82
C ASP A 158 3.19 10.78 13.01
N ILE A 159 2.92 9.74 13.79
CA ILE A 159 1.57 9.21 14.03
C ILE A 159 1.16 9.60 15.43
N VAL A 160 0.36 10.66 15.54
CA VAL A 160 -0.18 11.11 16.82
C VAL A 160 -1.16 10.06 17.33
N ARG A 161 -0.91 9.50 18.51
CA ARG A 161 -1.83 8.57 19.16
C ARG A 161 -3.21 9.21 19.29
N PRO A 162 -4.27 8.60 18.73
CA PRO A 162 -5.58 9.23 18.73
C PRO A 162 -6.20 9.21 20.13
N CYS A 163 -6.88 10.30 20.47
CA CYS A 163 -7.83 10.34 21.57
C CYS A 163 -9.21 9.94 21.06
N GLY A 164 -9.97 9.16 21.84
CA GLY A 164 -11.33 8.80 21.48
C GLY A 164 -12.10 8.15 22.62
N GLN A 165 -13.37 7.84 22.33
CA GLN A 165 -14.19 7.06 23.25
C GLN A 165 -13.84 5.58 23.13
N ARG A 166 -13.69 4.92 24.27
CA ARG A 166 -13.52 3.47 24.38
C ARG A 166 -14.35 2.94 25.54
N ARG A 167 -14.67 1.66 25.52
CA ARG A 167 -15.38 1.00 26.63
C ARG A 167 -14.50 1.00 27.89
N GLY A 168 -14.97 1.59 28.98
CA GLY A 168 -14.30 1.56 30.28
C GLY A 168 -14.54 0.26 31.05
N ASP A 169 -13.80 0.08 32.14
CA ASP A 169 -13.84 -1.15 32.96
C ASP A 169 -15.21 -1.41 33.60
N THR A 170 -15.96 -0.35 33.91
CA THR A 170 -17.32 -0.42 34.44
C THR A 170 -18.37 -0.68 33.35
N GLY A 171 -17.96 -0.72 32.08
CA GLY A 171 -18.84 -0.78 30.92
C GLY A 171 -19.26 0.57 30.35
N GLU A 172 -19.16 1.65 31.14
CA GLU A 172 -19.40 3.02 30.68
C GLU A 172 -18.24 3.53 29.80
N PRO A 173 -18.52 4.32 28.75
CA PRO A 173 -17.47 4.84 27.88
C PRO A 173 -16.58 5.85 28.61
N VAL A 174 -15.29 5.81 28.32
CA VAL A 174 -14.29 6.79 28.77
C VAL A 174 -13.66 7.46 27.56
N PHE A 175 -13.26 8.73 27.72
CA PHE A 175 -12.51 9.47 26.69
C PHE A 175 -11.04 9.58 27.08
N GLY A 176 -10.13 9.35 26.13
CA GLY A 176 -8.70 9.55 26.33
C GLY A 176 -7.87 8.88 25.24
N PRO A 177 -6.55 8.74 25.43
CA PRO A 177 -5.68 8.17 24.41
C PRO A 177 -5.99 6.69 24.18
N SER A 178 -5.85 6.23 22.93
CA SER A 178 -5.95 4.80 22.61
C SER A 178 -4.90 4.00 23.37
N THR A 179 -5.35 2.93 24.01
CA THR A 179 -4.53 1.96 24.74
C THR A 179 -4.13 0.77 23.88
N ARG A 180 -4.67 0.67 22.66
CA ARG A 180 -4.50 -0.47 21.76
C ARG A 180 -4.25 0.01 20.32
N LEU A 181 -3.20 0.81 20.17
CA LEU A 181 -2.74 1.31 18.87
C LEU A 181 -1.98 0.22 18.11
N ASP A 182 -2.30 0.07 16.84
CA ASP A 182 -1.89 -1.06 16.03
C ASP A 182 -1.56 -0.63 14.60
N ILE A 183 -0.93 -1.53 13.86
CA ILE A 183 -0.68 -1.44 12.43
C ILE A 183 -1.60 -2.38 11.65
N GLU A 184 -1.67 -2.15 10.34
CA GLU A 184 -2.17 -3.09 9.36
C GLU A 184 -1.25 -3.08 8.14
N ALA A 185 -0.52 -4.17 7.93
CA ALA A 185 0.39 -4.32 6.80
C ALA A 185 -0.39 -4.61 5.52
N GLU A 186 -0.32 -3.68 4.55
CA GLU A 186 -1.16 -3.71 3.35
C GLU A 186 -0.43 -3.32 2.07
N LEU A 187 -1.06 -3.62 0.92
CA LEU A 187 -0.73 -2.99 -0.36
C LEU A 187 -1.89 -2.11 -0.82
N GLY A 188 -1.54 -0.97 -1.40
CA GLY A 188 -2.46 -0.01 -2.00
C GLY A 188 -2.33 0.03 -3.51
N PHE A 189 -3.45 0.10 -4.20
CA PHE A 189 -3.54 0.17 -5.66
C PHE A 189 -4.01 1.56 -6.06
N VAL A 190 -3.22 2.24 -6.90
CA VAL A 190 -3.44 3.64 -7.26
C VAL A 190 -4.15 3.70 -8.61
N VAL A 191 -5.36 4.25 -8.63
CA VAL A 191 -6.14 4.44 -9.86
C VAL A 191 -5.51 5.56 -10.70
N GLY A 192 -5.17 5.24 -11.93
CA GLY A 192 -4.64 6.18 -12.90
C GLY A 192 -5.71 6.78 -13.81
N THR A 193 -6.57 5.95 -14.41
CA THR A 193 -7.66 6.41 -15.28
C THR A 193 -9.02 6.18 -14.64
N GLY A 194 -9.83 7.23 -14.60
CA GLY A 194 -11.17 7.18 -14.04
C GLY A 194 -12.20 6.53 -14.95
N THR A 195 -13.43 6.44 -14.45
CA THR A 195 -14.63 6.08 -15.22
C THR A 195 -15.69 7.16 -15.05
N SER A 196 -16.72 7.14 -15.90
CA SER A 196 -17.91 7.96 -15.67
C SER A 196 -18.88 7.27 -14.71
N LEU A 197 -19.67 8.06 -14.00
CA LEU A 197 -20.73 7.53 -13.13
C LEU A 197 -21.67 6.61 -13.92
N GLY A 198 -21.98 5.45 -13.34
CA GLY A 198 -22.76 4.39 -13.96
C GLY A 198 -21.95 3.41 -14.81
N ARG A 199 -20.61 3.54 -14.90
CA ARG A 199 -19.75 2.62 -15.64
C ARG A 199 -18.88 1.79 -14.69
N SER A 200 -19.17 0.50 -14.65
CA SER A 200 -18.34 -0.49 -13.97
C SER A 200 -17.06 -0.80 -14.76
N VAL A 201 -16.04 -1.25 -14.04
CA VAL A 201 -14.79 -1.77 -14.59
C VAL A 201 -14.80 -3.30 -14.44
N PRO A 202 -14.78 -4.06 -15.54
CA PRO A 202 -14.61 -5.51 -15.46
C PRO A 202 -13.18 -5.87 -15.04
N THR A 203 -12.97 -7.10 -14.56
CA THR A 203 -11.67 -7.58 -14.05
C THR A 203 -10.56 -7.57 -15.12
N ASP A 204 -10.90 -7.77 -16.39
CA ASP A 204 -9.96 -7.75 -17.52
C ASP A 204 -9.42 -6.33 -17.83
N ALA A 205 -10.16 -5.28 -17.47
CA ALA A 205 -9.76 -3.89 -17.68
C ALA A 205 -8.86 -3.31 -16.56
N PHE A 206 -8.50 -4.11 -15.54
CA PHE A 206 -7.71 -3.66 -14.39
C PHE A 206 -6.43 -2.88 -14.77
N ALA A 207 -5.65 -3.40 -15.73
CA ALA A 207 -4.37 -2.80 -16.13
C ALA A 207 -4.51 -1.49 -16.93
N GLU A 208 -5.72 -1.15 -17.37
CA GLU A 208 -6.02 0.10 -18.04
C GLU A 208 -6.35 1.23 -17.04
N HIS A 209 -6.87 0.83 -15.87
CA HIS A 209 -7.34 1.73 -14.81
C HIS A 209 -6.33 1.94 -13.70
N VAL A 210 -5.55 0.92 -13.32
CA VAL A 210 -4.62 1.00 -12.18
C VAL A 210 -3.22 1.34 -12.65
N PHE A 211 -2.66 2.42 -12.11
CA PHE A 211 -1.34 2.93 -12.45
C PHE A 211 -0.22 2.09 -11.82
N GLY A 212 -0.37 1.75 -10.54
CA GLY A 212 0.65 1.03 -9.80
C GLY A 212 0.29 0.73 -8.36
N VAL A 213 1.30 0.30 -7.61
CA VAL A 213 1.18 -0.24 -6.26
C VAL A 213 2.07 0.52 -5.29
N VAL A 214 1.58 0.75 -4.07
CA VAL A 214 2.31 1.29 -2.92
C VAL A 214 2.17 0.35 -1.73
N VAL A 215 3.08 0.45 -0.75
CA VAL A 215 2.93 -0.19 0.55
C VAL A 215 2.09 0.72 1.44
N VAL A 216 1.14 0.14 2.18
CA VAL A 216 0.21 0.87 3.05
C VAL A 216 0.35 0.38 4.49
N ASN A 217 0.27 1.30 5.44
CA ASN A 217 0.00 1.00 6.84
C ASN A 217 -1.29 1.70 7.27
N ASP A 218 -2.35 0.92 7.50
CA ASP A 218 -3.62 1.46 7.99
C ASP A 218 -3.68 1.44 9.52
N TRP A 219 -3.16 2.52 10.12
CA TRP A 219 -3.02 2.62 11.57
C TRP A 219 -4.37 2.49 12.26
N SER A 220 -4.40 1.71 13.34
CA SER A 220 -5.66 1.28 13.93
C SER A 220 -5.68 1.44 15.44
N ALA A 221 -6.65 2.18 15.97
CA ALA A 221 -6.92 2.26 17.40
C ALA A 221 -8.03 1.26 17.77
N ARG A 222 -7.63 0.03 18.11
CA ARG A 222 -8.52 -1.14 18.24
C ARG A 222 -9.58 -0.99 19.31
N ASP A 223 -9.26 -0.28 20.39
CA ASP A 223 -10.17 -0.02 21.50
C ASP A 223 -11.26 1.02 21.17
N ILE A 224 -10.90 2.05 20.41
CA ILE A 224 -11.86 3.02 19.84
C ILE A 224 -12.73 2.32 18.80
N GLN A 225 -12.10 1.60 17.87
CA GLN A 225 -12.78 0.86 16.80
C GLN A 225 -13.83 -0.12 17.36
N ALA A 226 -13.46 -0.93 18.36
CA ALA A 226 -14.34 -1.93 18.94
C ALA A 226 -15.60 -1.32 19.59
N TRP A 227 -15.52 -0.08 20.10
CA TRP A 227 -16.66 0.62 20.70
C TRP A 227 -17.60 1.22 19.65
N GLU A 228 -17.06 1.74 18.53
CA GLU A 228 -17.84 2.52 17.57
C GLU A 228 -18.40 1.71 16.37
N TYR A 229 -17.76 0.59 15.99
CA TYR A 229 -17.93 0.06 14.63
C TYR A 229 -19.29 -0.58 14.35
N VAL A 230 -20.08 -0.90 15.37
CA VAL A 230 -21.41 -1.51 15.18
C VAL A 230 -22.47 -0.40 15.16
N PRO A 231 -23.32 -0.32 14.13
CA PRO A 231 -23.40 -1.19 12.94
C PRO A 231 -22.72 -0.62 11.69
N LEU A 232 -22.10 0.56 11.75
CA LEU A 232 -21.75 1.36 10.57
C LEU A 232 -20.35 1.10 10.00
N GLY A 233 -19.55 0.26 10.64
CA GLY A 233 -18.18 -0.03 10.28
C GLY A 233 -17.15 0.88 10.97
N PRO A 234 -15.85 0.65 10.71
CA PRO A 234 -14.75 1.41 11.31
C PRO A 234 -14.82 2.91 10.95
N PHE A 235 -14.50 3.80 11.91
CA PHE A 235 -14.48 5.24 11.67
C PHE A 235 -13.28 5.91 12.37
N GLN A 236 -13.42 6.43 13.60
CA GLN A 236 -12.34 7.10 14.33
C GLN A 236 -11.22 6.15 14.76
N GLY A 237 -11.50 4.85 14.82
CA GLY A 237 -10.51 3.81 15.01
C GLY A 237 -9.51 3.68 13.85
N LYS A 238 -9.75 4.35 12.71
CA LYS A 238 -8.95 4.30 11.48
C LYS A 238 -8.59 5.68 10.93
N SER A 239 -9.56 6.60 10.92
CA SER A 239 -9.50 7.88 10.20
C SER A 239 -8.44 8.88 10.69
N PHE A 240 -7.65 8.55 11.72
CA PHE A 240 -6.63 9.44 12.27
C PHE A 240 -5.35 9.45 11.43
N ALA A 241 -4.97 8.33 10.82
CA ALA A 241 -3.83 8.25 9.90
C ALA A 241 -3.82 6.94 9.10
N THR A 242 -3.56 7.04 7.80
CA THR A 242 -3.14 5.91 6.95
C THR A 242 -1.85 6.32 6.26
N SER A 243 -0.77 5.52 6.32
CA SER A 243 0.51 5.91 5.69
C SER A 243 0.74 5.16 4.38
N VAL A 244 1.37 5.82 3.41
CA VAL A 244 1.75 5.20 2.11
C VAL A 244 3.24 5.35 1.79
N SER A 245 3.83 4.35 1.14
CA SER A 245 5.20 4.44 0.64
C SER A 245 5.31 5.51 -0.47
N PRO A 246 6.46 6.19 -0.61
CA PRO A 246 6.58 7.38 -1.46
C PRO A 246 6.76 7.05 -2.96
N TRP A 247 6.93 5.77 -3.29
CA TRP A 247 7.24 5.31 -4.65
C TRP A 247 6.11 4.42 -5.15
N VAL A 248 5.47 4.83 -6.25
CA VAL A 248 4.43 4.03 -6.92
C VAL A 248 5.11 3.11 -7.93
N VAL A 249 5.14 1.80 -7.62
CA VAL A 249 5.67 0.79 -8.53
C VAL A 249 4.65 0.53 -9.64
N PRO A 250 4.99 0.76 -10.92
CA PRO A 250 4.04 0.54 -12.02
C PRO A 250 3.73 -0.95 -12.17
N LEU A 251 2.50 -1.28 -12.59
CA LEU A 251 2.09 -2.68 -12.76
C LEU A 251 3.00 -3.49 -13.70
N ASP A 252 3.56 -2.84 -14.73
CA ASP A 252 4.47 -3.48 -15.68
C ASP A 252 5.78 -3.97 -15.03
N ALA A 253 6.19 -3.40 -13.89
CA ALA A 253 7.35 -3.89 -13.13
C ALA A 253 7.05 -5.20 -12.38
N LEU A 254 5.79 -5.47 -12.07
CA LEU A 254 5.35 -6.61 -11.28
C LEU A 254 5.06 -7.86 -12.12
N GLY A 255 5.32 -7.84 -13.43
CA GLY A 255 4.95 -8.92 -14.35
C GLY A 255 5.46 -10.31 -13.92
N ALA A 256 6.67 -10.41 -13.36
CA ALA A 256 7.27 -11.66 -12.91
C ALA A 256 6.77 -12.14 -11.53
N ALA A 257 6.03 -11.28 -10.82
CA ALA A 257 5.38 -11.60 -9.55
C ALA A 257 3.90 -11.99 -9.75
N ARG A 258 3.36 -11.87 -10.97
CA ARG A 258 1.97 -12.22 -11.26
C ARG A 258 1.75 -13.73 -11.25
N PHE A 259 0.64 -14.16 -10.68
CA PHE A 259 0.14 -15.53 -10.73
C PHE A 259 -1.40 -15.55 -10.69
N ALA A 260 -2.01 -16.71 -10.87
CA ALA A 260 -3.47 -16.85 -10.97
C ALA A 260 -4.26 -16.38 -9.73
N GLY A 261 -3.59 -16.23 -8.57
CA GLY A 261 -4.24 -16.03 -7.28
C GLY A 261 -4.69 -17.36 -6.65
N ARG A 262 -5.14 -17.30 -5.41
CA ARG A 262 -5.64 -18.47 -4.68
C ARG A 262 -6.93 -19.01 -5.32
N GLU A 263 -7.15 -20.32 -5.24
CA GLU A 263 -8.43 -20.95 -5.56
C GLU A 263 -9.53 -20.41 -4.64
N GLN A 264 -10.71 -20.14 -5.21
CA GLN A 264 -11.85 -19.58 -4.48
C GLN A 264 -12.98 -20.61 -4.42
N VAL A 265 -13.41 -20.92 -3.19
CA VAL A 265 -14.51 -21.85 -2.90
C VAL A 265 -15.48 -21.16 -1.93
N PRO A 266 -16.76 -20.94 -2.32
CA PRO A 266 -17.34 -21.26 -3.64
C PRO A 266 -16.75 -20.40 -4.77
N ALA A 267 -16.99 -20.82 -6.01
CA ALA A 267 -16.67 -19.99 -7.17
C ALA A 267 -17.42 -18.64 -7.07
N PRO A 268 -16.75 -17.49 -7.32
CA PRO A 268 -17.41 -16.20 -7.32
C PRO A 268 -18.49 -16.09 -8.39
N LEU A 269 -19.36 -15.07 -8.27
CA LEU A 269 -20.28 -14.73 -9.36
C LEU A 269 -19.51 -14.25 -10.62
N PRO A 270 -20.10 -14.37 -11.83
CA PRO A 270 -19.40 -14.11 -13.09
C PRO A 270 -18.68 -12.76 -13.20
N TYR A 271 -19.21 -11.70 -12.59
CA TYR A 271 -18.59 -10.36 -12.65
C TYR A 271 -17.25 -10.26 -11.89
N LEU A 272 -16.95 -11.24 -11.02
CA LEU A 272 -15.70 -11.38 -10.29
C LEU A 272 -14.80 -12.49 -10.85
N HIS A 273 -15.15 -13.11 -11.99
CA HIS A 273 -14.24 -14.03 -12.63
C HIS A 273 -13.00 -13.29 -13.09
N ARG A 274 -11.81 -13.85 -12.82
CA ARG A 274 -10.53 -13.24 -13.18
C ARG A 274 -10.34 -13.33 -14.70
N GLY A 275 -10.11 -12.17 -15.33
CA GLY A 275 -9.80 -12.10 -16.76
C GLY A 275 -8.32 -12.31 -17.07
N ALA A 276 -7.45 -12.12 -16.07
CA ALA A 276 -6.02 -12.36 -16.15
C ALA A 276 -5.45 -12.66 -14.74
N ASP A 277 -4.21 -13.14 -14.72
CA ASP A 277 -3.51 -13.51 -13.49
C ASP A 277 -3.05 -12.26 -12.72
N TRP A 278 -3.85 -11.82 -11.75
CA TRP A 278 -3.52 -10.66 -10.89
C TRP A 278 -3.33 -11.01 -9.43
N GLY A 279 -3.17 -12.29 -9.08
CA GLY A 279 -2.47 -12.64 -7.85
C GLY A 279 -1.04 -12.10 -7.92
N LEU A 280 -0.51 -11.62 -6.80
CA LEU A 280 0.85 -11.09 -6.75
C LEU A 280 1.68 -11.79 -5.67
N ASP A 281 2.87 -12.24 -6.02
CA ASP A 281 3.83 -12.85 -5.11
C ASP A 281 4.83 -11.80 -4.62
N LEU A 282 4.46 -11.10 -3.54
CA LEU A 282 5.31 -10.14 -2.85
C LEU A 282 5.64 -10.62 -1.44
N ALA A 283 6.91 -10.47 -1.07
CA ALA A 283 7.39 -10.68 0.29
C ALA A 283 7.33 -9.36 1.04
N MET A 284 6.49 -9.29 2.09
CA MET A 284 6.42 -8.14 2.98
C MET A 284 7.24 -8.39 4.25
N GLU A 285 7.81 -7.33 4.81
CA GLU A 285 8.42 -7.34 6.13
C GLU A 285 7.83 -6.23 6.99
N VAL A 286 7.52 -6.54 8.25
CA VAL A 286 7.11 -5.58 9.27
C VAL A 286 8.19 -5.50 10.34
N ARG A 287 8.67 -4.29 10.62
CA ARG A 287 9.66 -4.02 11.65
C ARG A 287 9.13 -3.01 12.67
N VAL A 288 9.39 -3.26 13.95
CA VAL A 288 9.16 -2.30 15.03
C VAL A 288 10.50 -1.97 15.65
N ASN A 289 10.89 -0.69 15.68
CA ASN A 289 12.20 -0.23 16.13
C ASN A 289 13.37 -0.98 15.46
N ASN A 290 13.24 -1.23 14.15
CA ASN A 290 14.15 -1.99 13.28
C ASN A 290 14.22 -3.51 13.54
N GLU A 291 13.62 -4.02 14.61
CA GLU A 291 13.48 -5.45 14.84
C GLU A 291 12.35 -6.03 13.97
N LEU A 292 12.61 -7.15 13.29
CA LEU A 292 11.63 -7.79 12.43
C LEU A 292 10.62 -8.58 13.28
N VAL A 293 9.34 -8.24 13.14
CA VAL A 293 8.26 -8.88 13.90
C VAL A 293 7.35 -9.77 13.05
N SER A 294 7.29 -9.55 11.73
CA SER A 294 6.43 -10.35 10.84
C SER A 294 6.88 -10.33 9.39
N ARG A 295 6.55 -11.41 8.66
CA ARG A 295 6.69 -11.53 7.19
C ARG A 295 5.38 -11.96 6.53
N PRO A 296 4.40 -11.06 6.38
CA PRO A 296 3.14 -11.39 5.72
C PRO A 296 3.34 -11.70 4.22
N PRO A 297 2.84 -12.84 3.70
CA PRO A 297 2.92 -13.16 2.29
C PRO A 297 1.71 -12.58 1.53
N TYR A 298 1.92 -11.60 0.65
CA TYR A 298 0.82 -11.04 -0.14
C TYR A 298 0.17 -12.10 -1.07
N ALA A 299 0.93 -13.12 -1.46
CA ALA A 299 0.40 -14.26 -2.23
C ALA A 299 -0.76 -15.01 -1.53
N ALA A 300 -0.95 -14.84 -0.21
CA ALA A 300 -2.03 -15.47 0.54
C ALA A 300 -3.40 -14.79 0.37
N MET A 301 -3.46 -13.60 -0.22
CA MET A 301 -4.70 -12.84 -0.41
C MET A 301 -5.76 -13.66 -1.18
N TYR A 302 -7.00 -13.64 -0.69
CA TYR A 302 -8.09 -14.44 -1.25
C TYR A 302 -8.73 -13.75 -2.45
N TRP A 303 -9.00 -12.45 -2.33
CA TRP A 303 -9.48 -11.61 -3.42
C TRP A 303 -8.29 -10.92 -4.09
N THR A 304 -8.24 -10.97 -5.41
CA THR A 304 -7.18 -10.32 -6.21
C THR A 304 -7.55 -8.84 -6.46
N PRO A 305 -6.55 -7.96 -6.70
CA PRO A 305 -6.79 -6.52 -6.84
C PRO A 305 -7.67 -6.12 -8.04
N ASP A 306 -7.74 -6.95 -9.08
CA ASP A 306 -8.69 -6.82 -10.19
C ASP A 306 -10.14 -7.12 -9.76
N GLN A 307 -10.34 -8.13 -8.92
CA GLN A 307 -11.65 -8.42 -8.32
C GLN A 307 -12.11 -7.30 -7.39
N MET A 308 -11.18 -6.75 -6.59
CA MET A 308 -11.46 -5.60 -5.72
C MET A 308 -11.93 -4.39 -6.53
N LEU A 309 -11.23 -4.03 -7.62
CA LEU A 309 -11.63 -2.93 -8.50
C LEU A 309 -12.98 -3.18 -9.19
N ALA A 310 -13.21 -4.41 -9.65
CA ALA A 310 -14.47 -4.77 -10.28
C ALA A 310 -15.64 -4.66 -9.30
N HIS A 311 -15.46 -5.11 -8.06
CA HIS A 311 -16.48 -4.94 -7.02
C HIS A 311 -16.69 -3.48 -6.63
N LEU A 312 -15.60 -2.70 -6.52
CA LEU A 312 -15.63 -1.28 -6.17
C LEU A 312 -16.54 -0.48 -7.11
N THR A 313 -16.65 -0.90 -8.37
CA THR A 313 -17.35 -0.16 -9.43
C THR A 313 -18.61 -0.86 -9.94
N CYS A 314 -18.93 -2.08 -9.49
CA CYS A 314 -20.01 -2.88 -10.07
C CYS A 314 -21.40 -2.27 -9.91
N ASN A 315 -21.59 -1.39 -8.91
CA ASN A 315 -22.83 -0.65 -8.68
C ASN A 315 -22.92 0.65 -9.51
N GLY A 316 -21.92 0.95 -10.33
CA GLY A 316 -21.83 2.19 -11.11
C GLY A 316 -21.08 3.32 -10.41
N ALA A 317 -20.45 3.11 -9.26
CA ALA A 317 -19.51 4.07 -8.70
C ALA A 317 -18.38 4.37 -9.69
N SER A 318 -18.10 5.65 -9.90
CA SER A 318 -17.03 6.10 -10.78
C SER A 318 -15.67 6.03 -10.10
N LEU A 319 -14.64 5.74 -10.88
CA LEU A 319 -13.25 5.92 -10.49
C LEU A 319 -12.76 7.33 -10.83
N ARG A 320 -11.83 7.86 -10.02
CA ARG A 320 -11.11 9.10 -10.28
C ARG A 320 -9.61 8.85 -10.22
N THR A 321 -8.84 9.62 -11.00
CA THR A 321 -7.38 9.59 -10.93
C THR A 321 -6.90 9.96 -9.53
N GLY A 322 -6.07 9.10 -8.94
CA GLY A 322 -5.58 9.24 -7.58
C GLY A 322 -6.47 8.58 -6.52
N ASP A 323 -7.59 7.94 -6.89
CA ASP A 323 -8.27 7.06 -5.95
C ASP A 323 -7.31 5.94 -5.51
N LEU A 324 -7.34 5.64 -4.22
CA LEU A 324 -6.56 4.58 -3.60
C LEU A 324 -7.53 3.52 -3.09
N TYR A 325 -7.24 2.26 -3.38
CA TYR A 325 -7.87 1.18 -2.64
C TYR A 325 -6.81 0.22 -2.10
N ALA A 326 -6.93 -0.10 -0.81
CA ALA A 326 -5.99 -0.97 -0.11
C ALA A 326 -6.55 -2.38 0.05
N SER A 327 -5.65 -3.34 0.25
CA SER A 327 -5.97 -4.76 0.24
C SER A 327 -6.78 -5.22 1.44
N GLY A 328 -6.76 -4.45 2.54
CA GLY A 328 -6.95 -4.97 3.87
C GLY A 328 -5.71 -5.68 4.38
N THR A 329 -5.59 -5.80 5.70
CA THR A 329 -4.46 -6.42 6.39
C THR A 329 -4.07 -7.76 5.75
N VAL A 330 -2.79 -7.88 5.39
CA VAL A 330 -2.21 -9.11 4.81
C VAL A 330 -1.78 -10.02 5.95
N SER A 331 -2.34 -11.22 6.03
CA SER A 331 -1.90 -12.25 6.96
C SER A 331 -1.69 -13.59 6.25
N GLY A 332 -0.68 -14.33 6.69
CA GLY A 332 -0.42 -15.72 6.31
C GLY A 332 -0.87 -16.72 7.37
N ALA A 333 -0.67 -18.00 7.08
CA ALA A 333 -1.17 -19.10 7.90
C ALA A 333 -0.42 -19.27 9.24
N ARG A 334 0.84 -18.82 9.30
CA ARG A 334 1.68 -18.95 10.51
C ARG A 334 1.65 -17.69 11.38
N PRO A 335 1.91 -17.81 12.69
CA PRO A 335 1.96 -16.64 13.58
C PRO A 335 2.93 -15.54 13.13
N ASP A 336 4.13 -15.90 12.65
CA ASP A 336 5.16 -14.98 12.14
C ASP A 336 4.79 -14.30 10.79
N GLN A 337 3.60 -14.55 10.27
CA GLN A 337 3.11 -14.03 8.99
C GLN A 337 1.88 -13.13 9.15
N ARG A 338 1.49 -12.79 10.38
CA ARG A 338 0.31 -11.98 10.66
C ARG A 338 0.59 -10.49 10.43
N GLY A 339 -0.34 -9.76 9.83
CA GLY A 339 -0.15 -8.36 9.40
C GLY A 339 -0.43 -7.28 10.43
N SER A 340 -0.85 -7.66 11.65
CA SER A 340 -1.19 -6.72 12.73
C SER A 340 -0.67 -7.19 14.09
N LEU A 341 -0.43 -6.28 15.04
CA LEU A 341 -0.11 -6.64 16.43
C LEU A 341 -1.31 -7.26 17.13
N LEU A 342 -2.54 -6.87 16.77
CA LEU A 342 -3.76 -7.57 17.20
C LEU A 342 -3.63 -9.07 16.98
N GLU A 343 -3.22 -9.48 15.78
CA GLU A 343 -3.03 -10.88 15.44
C GLU A 343 -1.76 -11.48 16.04
N LEU A 344 -0.61 -10.80 15.90
CA LEU A 344 0.69 -11.29 16.39
C LEU A 344 0.67 -11.58 17.90
N THR A 345 -0.06 -10.75 18.65
CA THR A 345 -0.14 -10.86 20.11
C THR A 345 -1.40 -11.53 20.62
N TRP A 346 -2.22 -12.06 19.70
CA TRP A 346 -3.53 -12.63 20.00
C TRP A 346 -4.36 -11.74 20.93
N ASN A 347 -4.64 -10.51 20.50
CA ASN A 347 -5.37 -9.51 21.26
C ASN A 347 -4.67 -9.08 22.57
N GLY A 348 -3.33 -9.08 22.57
CA GLY A 348 -2.51 -8.76 23.74
C GLY A 348 -2.38 -9.89 24.76
N ALA A 349 -3.01 -11.05 24.53
CA ALA A 349 -2.89 -12.22 25.43
C ALA A 349 -1.50 -12.88 25.34
N GLU A 350 -0.85 -12.78 24.18
CA GLU A 350 0.47 -13.33 23.88
C GLU A 350 1.43 -12.23 23.38
N PRO A 351 1.81 -11.25 24.20
CA PRO A 351 2.71 -10.17 23.79
C PRO A 351 4.03 -10.66 23.22
N LEU A 352 4.56 -9.91 22.25
CA LEU A 352 5.88 -10.14 21.68
C LEU A 352 6.97 -9.83 22.70
N GLU A 353 7.98 -10.68 22.78
CA GLU A 353 9.24 -10.42 23.50
C GLU A 353 10.26 -9.92 22.47
N LEU A 354 10.66 -8.65 22.59
CA LEU A 354 11.54 -7.94 21.66
C LEU A 354 12.77 -7.42 22.41
N ASP A 355 13.85 -7.11 21.71
CA ASP A 355 15.12 -6.67 22.31
C ASP A 355 14.96 -5.37 23.14
N PHE A 356 13.99 -4.54 22.76
CA PHE A 356 13.64 -3.28 23.43
C PHE A 356 12.43 -3.40 24.37
N GLY A 357 12.03 -4.63 24.69
CA GLY A 357 11.00 -4.95 25.67
C GLY A 357 9.67 -5.41 25.08
N ARG A 358 8.79 -5.90 25.97
CA ARG A 358 7.54 -6.56 25.62
C ARG A 358 6.55 -5.63 24.91
N ARG A 359 5.82 -6.13 23.91
CA ARG A 359 4.79 -5.38 23.16
C ARG A 359 3.50 -6.19 22.99
N GLY A 360 2.40 -5.68 23.52
CA GLY A 360 1.05 -6.10 23.15
C GLY A 360 0.49 -5.27 21.98
N PHE A 361 0.65 -3.95 22.08
CA PHE A 361 0.29 -2.94 21.10
C PHE A 361 1.39 -1.87 21.07
N LEU A 362 1.32 -0.91 20.14
CA LEU A 362 2.32 0.13 19.99
C LEU A 362 2.33 1.10 21.18
N LEU A 363 3.52 1.43 21.66
CA LEU A 363 3.78 2.46 22.66
C LEU A 363 4.26 3.76 22.00
N ASP A 364 4.19 4.86 22.73
CA ASP A 364 4.76 6.12 22.26
C ASP A 364 6.28 5.98 22.11
N GLY A 365 6.81 6.51 21.01
CA GLY A 365 8.21 6.36 20.61
C GLY A 365 8.50 5.13 19.76
N ASP A 366 7.57 4.16 19.62
CA ASP A 366 7.78 3.05 18.69
C ASP A 366 7.72 3.55 17.24
N THR A 367 8.71 3.18 16.44
CA THR A 367 8.70 3.38 15.00
C THR A 367 8.39 2.08 14.28
N VAL A 368 7.39 2.10 13.39
CA VAL A 368 7.07 0.97 12.52
C VAL A 368 7.54 1.24 11.10
N ALA A 369 8.07 0.20 10.46
CA ALA A 369 8.48 0.16 9.07
C ALA A 369 7.85 -1.06 8.38
N ILE A 370 7.14 -0.85 7.27
CA ILE A 370 6.59 -1.92 6.44
C ILE A 370 7.16 -1.78 5.04
N SER A 371 7.79 -2.84 4.55
CA SER A 371 8.40 -2.88 3.21
C SER A 371 7.91 -4.09 2.44
N ALA A 372 8.01 -4.01 1.11
CA ALA A 372 7.67 -5.14 0.25
C ALA A 372 8.67 -5.27 -0.90
N THR A 373 8.92 -6.51 -1.32
CA THR A 373 9.77 -6.86 -2.45
C THR A 373 9.10 -7.88 -3.35
N ALA A 374 9.49 -7.90 -4.61
CA ALA A 374 8.95 -8.81 -5.63
C ALA A 374 10.07 -9.26 -6.57
N ARG A 375 9.80 -10.29 -7.38
CA ARG A 375 10.73 -10.72 -8.43
C ARG A 375 10.71 -9.75 -9.62
N GLY A 376 11.88 -9.34 -10.09
CA GLY A 376 12.03 -8.50 -11.29
C GLY A 376 11.88 -9.29 -12.60
N MET A 377 11.44 -8.60 -13.67
CA MET A 377 11.25 -9.19 -15.01
C MET A 377 12.54 -9.72 -15.65
N GLY A 378 13.67 -9.04 -15.41
CA GLY A 378 15.00 -9.45 -15.82
C GLY A 378 15.65 -10.46 -14.86
N GLY A 379 14.99 -10.83 -13.76
CA GLY A 379 15.55 -11.59 -12.66
C GLY A 379 15.79 -10.71 -11.42
N GLY A 380 16.30 -11.31 -10.34
CA GLY A 380 16.58 -10.59 -9.09
C GLY A 380 15.33 -10.07 -8.38
N THR A 381 15.54 -9.09 -7.50
CA THR A 381 14.53 -8.53 -6.61
C THR A 381 14.29 -7.06 -6.95
N ILE A 382 13.03 -6.65 -6.99
CA ILE A 382 12.61 -5.24 -7.02
C ILE A 382 11.97 -4.86 -5.68
N SER A 383 12.11 -3.60 -5.28
CA SER A 383 11.58 -3.06 -4.02
C SER A 383 10.39 -2.13 -4.27
N LEU A 384 9.35 -2.24 -3.44
CA LEU A 384 8.25 -1.27 -3.41
C LEU A 384 8.54 -0.08 -2.46
N GLY A 385 9.75 -0.03 -1.91
CA GLY A 385 10.11 0.89 -0.86
C GLY A 385 9.51 0.50 0.49
N GLU A 386 9.55 1.46 1.41
CA GLU A 386 9.08 1.31 2.78
C GLU A 386 8.12 2.44 3.13
N VAL A 387 7.07 2.10 3.88
CA VAL A 387 6.26 3.04 4.64
C VAL A 387 6.69 3.00 6.11
N ARG A 388 7.04 4.16 6.66
CA ARG A 388 7.55 4.32 8.03
C ARG A 388 6.74 5.35 8.79
N GLY A 389 6.55 5.16 10.09
CA GLY A 389 5.92 6.16 10.97
C GLY A 389 6.27 5.92 12.44
N THR A 390 6.47 7.01 13.19
CA THR A 390 6.79 6.97 14.62
C THR A 390 5.58 7.41 15.41
N VAL A 391 5.19 6.62 16.41
CA VAL A 391 4.09 6.96 17.30
C VAL A 391 4.52 8.08 18.23
N VAL A 392 3.77 9.19 18.26
CA VAL A 392 3.98 10.31 19.18
C VAL A 392 2.77 10.48 20.11
N PRO A 393 2.98 10.98 21.35
CA PRO A 393 1.89 11.17 22.29
C PRO A 393 0.78 12.06 21.74
N GLY A 394 -0.47 11.67 21.96
CA GLY A 394 -1.64 12.52 21.73
C GLY A 394 -1.91 13.41 22.93
N ASN A 395 -2.41 14.63 22.69
CA ASN A 395 -2.88 15.51 23.76
C ASN A 395 -4.38 15.28 23.98
N CYS A 396 -4.69 14.54 25.05
CA CYS A 396 -6.00 14.45 25.69
C CYS A 396 -5.83 15.00 27.13
#